data_AF-A0A0C9QC13-F1
#
_entry.id   AF-A0A0C9QC13-F1
#
_cell.length_a   1.000
_cell.length_b   1.000
_cell.length_c   1.000
_cell.angle_alpha   90.00
_cell.angle_beta   90.00
_cell.angle_gamma   90.00
#
_symmetry.space_group_name_H-M   'P 1'
#
loop_
_entity.id
_entity.type
_entity.pdbx_description
1 polymer ?
#
loop_
_entity_poly.entity_id
_entity_poly.type
_entity_poly.pdbx_seq_one_letter_code
_entity_poly.pdbx_strand_id
1 'polypeptide(L)'
;MTDSERLLGTLLKTSEKAANIARVCRQNEALFQLLIQEKSEEEKNPRFFHDFKTLADVLIQETIKHDIGLEFPQLAKRVRGEETNVFSNTLGTTVTVEVKPTQTETENLLAEILDNNTTTAEVLAKEIHREIDISEIPVDTGIDDLIFNIDVEDLAIWVDPIDATADYISGNNVVDETTNLHTSGLRCVTVLIGAYSRSSGDPILGVINQPFYTCEDSQW
;
A
#
# COMPACT_ATOMS: atom_id res chain seq x y z
N MET A 1 23.70 11.48 4.21
CA MET A 1 22.61 10.59 4.59
C MET A 1 23.09 9.17 4.39
N THR A 2 23.06 8.34 5.42
CA THR A 2 23.43 6.92 5.36
C THR A 2 22.38 6.14 4.54
N ASP A 3 22.70 4.92 4.09
CA ASP A 3 21.72 4.10 3.38
C ASP A 3 20.54 3.72 4.30
N SER A 4 20.77 3.57 5.61
CA SER A 4 19.72 3.29 6.59
C SER A 4 18.75 4.46 6.74
N GLU A 5 19.25 5.69 6.85
CA GLU A 5 18.46 6.92 6.86
C GLU A 5 17.65 7.07 5.57
N ARG A 6 18.30 6.90 4.40
CA ARG A 6 17.64 6.98 3.10
C ARG A 6 16.53 5.93 2.97
N LEU A 7 16.81 4.68 3.35
CA LEU A 7 15.83 3.60 3.28
C LEU A 7 14.63 3.89 4.16
N LEU A 8 14.83 4.20 5.45
CA LEU A 8 13.73 4.52 6.35
C LEU A 8 12.91 5.71 5.82
N GLY A 9 13.56 6.76 5.33
CA GLY A 9 12.89 7.91 4.72
C GLY A 9 12.03 7.53 3.52
N THR A 10 12.53 6.69 2.62
CA THR A 10 11.75 6.15 1.48
C THR A 10 10.57 5.32 1.95
N LEU A 11 10.78 4.42 2.93
CA LEU A 11 9.72 3.56 3.46
C LEU A 11 8.61 4.37 4.14
N LEU A 12 8.97 5.39 4.92
CA LEU A 12 8.01 6.28 5.56
C LEU A 12 7.18 7.05 4.52
N LYS A 13 7.83 7.71 3.56
CA LYS A 13 7.16 8.48 2.51
C LYS A 13 6.23 7.62 1.66
N THR A 14 6.69 6.44 1.26
CA THR A 14 5.87 5.54 0.43
C THR A 14 4.74 4.89 1.24
N SER A 15 4.92 4.66 2.55
CA SER A 15 3.81 4.22 3.42
C SER A 15 2.72 5.27 3.55
N GLU A 16 3.09 6.57 3.61
CA GLU A 16 2.10 7.66 3.68
C GLU A 16 1.38 7.85 2.34
N LYS A 17 2.10 7.74 1.23
CA LYS A 17 1.49 7.69 -0.10
C LYS A 17 0.52 6.51 -0.22
N ALA A 18 0.90 5.32 0.24
CA ALA A 18 0.02 4.16 0.30
C ALA A 18 -1.24 4.42 1.13
N ALA A 19 -1.09 5.05 2.30
CA ALA A 19 -2.21 5.46 3.14
C ALA A 19 -3.16 6.44 2.42
N ASN A 20 -2.62 7.43 1.70
CA ASN A 20 -3.42 8.34 0.88
C ASN A 20 -4.20 7.59 -0.21
N ILE A 21 -3.57 6.66 -0.91
CA ILE A 21 -4.23 5.84 -1.93
C ILE A 21 -5.37 5.03 -1.30
N ALA A 22 -5.14 4.38 -0.15
CA ALA A 22 -6.17 3.64 0.57
C ALA A 22 -7.36 4.53 0.96
N ARG A 23 -7.09 5.75 1.47
CA ARG A 23 -8.13 6.73 1.81
C ARG A 23 -8.92 7.17 0.57
N VAL A 24 -8.24 7.53 -0.52
CA VAL A 24 -8.86 7.93 -1.80
C VAL A 24 -9.78 6.83 -2.34
N CYS A 25 -9.32 5.58 -2.33
CA CYS A 25 -10.11 4.43 -2.77
C CYS A 25 -11.40 4.25 -1.95
N ARG A 26 -11.41 4.61 -0.65
CA ARG A 26 -12.60 4.55 0.20
C ARG A 26 -13.53 5.75 0.11
N GLN A 27 -13.05 6.90 -0.33
CA GLN A 27 -13.85 8.14 -0.35
C GLN A 27 -15.07 8.07 -1.28
N ASN A 28 -15.10 7.12 -2.21
CA ASN A 28 -16.23 6.90 -3.10
C ASN A 28 -16.67 5.44 -3.07
N GLU A 29 -17.78 5.18 -2.38
CA GLU A 29 -18.32 3.84 -2.16
C GLU A 29 -18.69 3.11 -3.47
N ALA A 30 -19.22 3.83 -4.46
CA ALA A 30 -19.57 3.25 -5.76
C ALA A 30 -18.33 2.81 -6.55
N LEU A 31 -17.23 3.57 -6.43
CA LEU A 31 -15.94 3.18 -7.00
C LEU A 31 -15.33 2.04 -6.24
N PHE A 32 -15.36 2.11 -4.91
CA PHE A 32 -14.78 1.11 -4.03
C PHE A 32 -15.30 -0.30 -4.32
N GLN A 33 -16.60 -0.46 -4.59
CA GLN A 33 -17.18 -1.75 -4.96
C GLN A 33 -16.66 -2.31 -6.29
N LEU A 34 -16.28 -1.45 -7.25
CA LEU A 34 -15.67 -1.87 -8.52
C LEU A 34 -14.22 -2.34 -8.34
N LEU A 35 -13.60 -2.02 -7.20
CA LEU A 35 -12.21 -2.36 -6.92
C LEU A 35 -12.07 -3.73 -6.24
N ILE A 36 -13.16 -4.39 -5.83
CA ILE A 36 -13.10 -5.65 -5.07
C ILE A 36 -13.17 -6.84 -6.03
N GLN A 37 -12.21 -7.76 -5.90
CA GLN A 37 -12.17 -9.03 -6.61
C GLN A 37 -11.95 -10.17 -5.60
N GLU A 38 -12.72 -11.26 -5.70
CA GLU A 38 -12.41 -12.46 -4.90
C GLU A 38 -11.15 -13.14 -5.49
N LYS A 39 -10.19 -13.52 -4.64
CA LYS A 39 -8.96 -14.21 -5.05
C LYS A 39 -9.31 -15.55 -5.71
N SER A 40 -8.53 -15.98 -6.70
CA SER A 40 -8.71 -17.32 -7.29
C SER A 40 -8.34 -18.41 -6.28
N GLU A 41 -8.77 -19.65 -6.49
CA GLU A 41 -8.40 -20.78 -5.62
C GLU A 41 -6.87 -21.00 -5.53
N GLU A 42 -6.09 -20.55 -6.51
CA GLU A 42 -4.62 -20.59 -6.44
C GLU A 42 -4.01 -19.48 -5.56
N GLU A 43 -4.71 -18.34 -5.45
CA GLU A 43 -4.28 -17.15 -4.68
C GLU A 43 -4.88 -17.12 -3.27
N LYS A 44 -5.99 -17.85 -3.03
CA LYS A 44 -6.71 -17.91 -1.76
C LYS A 44 -5.84 -18.51 -0.65
N ASN A 45 -5.81 -17.83 0.49
CA ASN A 45 -5.31 -18.42 1.71
C ASN A 45 -6.36 -19.40 2.29
N PRO A 46 -6.01 -20.70 2.49
CA PRO A 46 -6.96 -21.74 2.92
C PRO A 46 -7.63 -21.50 4.27
N ARG A 47 -7.13 -20.54 5.05
CA ARG A 47 -7.68 -20.17 6.36
C ARG A 47 -8.93 -19.28 6.26
N PHE A 48 -9.17 -18.63 5.12
CA PHE A 48 -10.30 -17.71 4.92
C PHE A 48 -11.40 -18.35 4.06
N PHE A 49 -12.65 -18.11 4.44
CA PHE A 49 -13.83 -18.62 3.72
C PHE A 49 -14.13 -17.80 2.45
N HIS A 50 -13.85 -16.49 2.49
CA HIS A 50 -13.80 -15.59 1.35
C HIS A 50 -12.52 -14.76 1.48
N ASP A 51 -11.72 -14.71 0.41
CA ASP A 51 -10.45 -13.98 0.35
C ASP A 51 -10.56 -12.99 -0.82
N PHE A 52 -10.34 -11.72 -0.56
CA PHE A 52 -10.54 -10.65 -1.52
C PHE A 52 -9.22 -9.94 -1.78
N LYS A 53 -8.95 -9.61 -3.04
CA LYS A 53 -7.95 -8.61 -3.42
C LYS A 53 -8.66 -7.38 -3.93
N THR A 54 -8.14 -6.20 -3.62
CA THR A 54 -8.64 -4.97 -4.21
C THR A 54 -7.65 -4.42 -5.23
N LEU A 55 -8.14 -3.64 -6.20
CA LEU A 55 -7.25 -2.82 -7.03
C LEU A 55 -6.35 -1.93 -6.16
N ALA A 56 -6.84 -1.49 -4.98
CA ALA A 56 -6.06 -0.72 -4.04
C ALA A 56 -4.84 -1.51 -3.52
N ASP A 57 -4.99 -2.79 -3.20
CA ASP A 57 -3.86 -3.65 -2.79
C ASP A 57 -2.77 -3.71 -3.86
N VAL A 58 -3.18 -4.00 -5.09
CA VAL A 58 -2.28 -4.11 -6.24
C VAL A 58 -1.58 -2.77 -6.53
N LEU A 59 -2.34 -1.66 -6.50
CA LEU A 59 -1.80 -0.33 -6.75
C LEU A 59 -0.84 0.12 -5.65
N ILE A 60 -1.18 -0.10 -4.38
CA ILE A 60 -0.32 0.25 -3.26
C ILE A 60 0.99 -0.53 -3.35
N GLN A 61 0.93 -1.84 -3.58
CA GLN A 61 2.13 -2.66 -3.69
C GLN A 61 3.03 -2.23 -4.85
N GLU A 62 2.46 -1.97 -6.04
CA GLU A 62 3.25 -1.51 -7.19
C GLU A 62 3.76 -0.06 -7.01
N THR A 63 3.05 0.79 -6.28
CA THR A 63 3.51 2.14 -5.91
C THR A 63 4.71 2.08 -4.97
N ILE A 64 4.64 1.25 -3.92
CA ILE A 64 5.74 1.04 -2.98
C ILE A 64 6.97 0.51 -3.72
N LYS A 65 6.77 -0.50 -4.57
CA LYS A 65 7.84 -1.09 -5.38
C LYS A 65 8.47 -0.09 -6.34
N HIS A 66 7.66 0.76 -6.98
CA HIS A 66 8.14 1.80 -7.87
C HIS A 66 9.02 2.82 -7.13
N ASP A 67 8.52 3.38 -6.03
CA ASP A 67 9.22 4.43 -5.27
C ASP A 67 10.51 3.92 -4.63
N ILE A 68 10.50 2.70 -4.08
CA ILE A 68 11.71 2.03 -3.60
C ILE A 68 12.70 1.83 -4.75
N GLY A 69 12.21 1.45 -5.93
CA GLY A 69 13.04 1.25 -7.12
C GLY A 69 13.67 2.53 -7.67
N LEU A 70 13.05 3.69 -7.46
CA LEU A 70 13.63 4.98 -7.81
C LEU A 70 14.84 5.32 -6.93
N GLU A 71 14.74 5.11 -5.61
CA GLU A 71 15.82 5.43 -4.67
C GLU A 71 16.90 4.34 -4.61
N PHE A 72 16.50 3.07 -4.71
CA PHE A 72 17.35 1.88 -4.65
C PHE A 72 17.04 0.94 -5.82
N PRO A 73 17.58 1.20 -7.02
CA PRO A 73 17.32 0.39 -8.21
C PRO A 73 17.59 -1.12 -8.04
N GLN A 74 18.57 -1.48 -7.20
CA GLN A 74 18.90 -2.87 -6.87
C GLN A 74 17.81 -3.58 -6.05
N LEU A 75 16.98 -2.84 -5.32
CA LEU A 75 15.87 -3.37 -4.52
C LEU A 75 14.57 -3.51 -5.31
N ALA A 76 14.41 -2.84 -6.45
CA ALA A 76 13.17 -2.87 -7.25
C ALA A 76 12.67 -4.30 -7.56
N LYS A 77 13.59 -5.24 -7.80
CA LYS A 77 13.28 -6.66 -8.09
C LYS A 77 13.21 -7.54 -6.84
N ARG A 78 13.47 -6.96 -5.67
CA ARG A 78 13.53 -7.61 -4.35
C ARG A 78 12.43 -7.12 -3.42
N VAL A 79 11.52 -6.27 -3.91
CA VAL A 79 10.23 -6.01 -3.26
C VAL A 79 9.29 -7.14 -3.60
N ARG A 80 8.79 -7.80 -2.56
CA ARG A 80 7.78 -8.85 -2.61
C ARG A 80 6.59 -8.41 -1.76
N GLY A 81 5.43 -8.98 -2.01
CA GLY A 81 4.27 -8.79 -1.16
C GLY A 81 3.23 -9.85 -1.42
N GLU A 82 2.05 -9.66 -0.84
CA GLU A 82 0.93 -10.58 -0.94
C GLU A 82 0.36 -10.70 -2.36
N GLU A 83 0.29 -9.58 -3.10
CA GLU A 83 -0.48 -9.52 -4.32
C GLU A 83 0.34 -9.78 -5.59
N THR A 84 -0.34 -10.33 -6.62
CA THR A 84 0.18 -10.31 -7.98
C THR A 84 -0.12 -8.95 -8.63
N ASN A 85 0.71 -8.54 -9.59
CA ASN A 85 0.49 -7.28 -10.31
C ASN A 85 -0.48 -7.41 -11.49
N VAL A 86 -1.40 -8.39 -11.43
CA VAL A 86 -2.37 -8.67 -12.48
C VAL A 86 -3.77 -8.52 -11.91
N PHE A 87 -4.58 -7.69 -12.57
CA PHE A 87 -5.95 -7.41 -12.18
C PHE A 87 -6.90 -7.66 -13.35
N SER A 88 -8.08 -8.22 -13.07
CA SER A 88 -9.13 -8.44 -14.06
C SER A 88 -10.34 -7.57 -13.70
N ASN A 89 -10.72 -6.67 -14.61
CA ASN A 89 -11.88 -5.80 -14.37
C ASN A 89 -13.22 -6.52 -14.63
N THR A 90 -14.33 -5.81 -14.38
CA THR A 90 -15.69 -6.36 -14.51
C THR A 90 -16.06 -6.76 -15.96
N LEU A 91 -15.35 -6.20 -16.95
CA LEU A 91 -15.50 -6.50 -18.37
C LEU A 91 -14.72 -7.75 -18.81
N GLY A 92 -13.96 -8.39 -17.90
CA GLY A 92 -13.13 -9.56 -18.19
C GLY A 92 -11.78 -9.22 -18.83
N THR A 93 -11.43 -7.94 -18.92
CA THR A 93 -10.11 -7.49 -19.39
C THR A 93 -9.10 -7.70 -18.27
N THR A 94 -8.02 -8.41 -18.58
CA THR A 94 -6.90 -8.64 -17.65
C THR A 94 -5.75 -7.70 -18.00
N VAL A 95 -5.28 -6.95 -17.01
CA VAL A 95 -4.28 -5.91 -17.16
C VAL A 95 -3.15 -6.14 -16.16
N THR A 96 -1.91 -5.96 -16.61
CA THR A 96 -0.76 -5.86 -15.71
C THR A 96 -0.70 -4.44 -15.16
N VAL A 97 -0.92 -4.30 -13.85
CA VAL A 97 -0.89 -3.03 -13.13
C VAL A 97 0.56 -2.65 -12.86
N GLU A 98 0.96 -1.45 -13.29
CA GLU A 98 2.30 -0.91 -13.08
C GLU A 98 2.22 0.62 -13.00
N VAL A 99 3.02 1.22 -12.12
CA VAL A 99 3.24 2.68 -12.15
C VAL A 99 4.08 3.03 -13.39
N LYS A 100 3.56 3.91 -14.25
CA LYS A 100 4.23 4.33 -15.48
C LYS A 100 5.13 5.54 -15.22
N PRO A 101 6.10 5.84 -16.11
CA PRO A 101 7.04 6.94 -15.92
C PRO A 101 6.39 8.32 -15.75
N THR A 102 5.19 8.52 -16.29
CA THR A 102 4.44 9.77 -16.16
C THR A 102 3.05 9.56 -15.56
N GLN A 103 2.54 10.60 -14.91
CA GLN A 103 1.18 10.62 -14.35
C GLN A 103 0.14 10.31 -15.44
N THR A 104 0.24 10.95 -16.61
CA THR A 104 -0.70 10.75 -17.72
C THR A 104 -0.71 9.31 -18.23
N GLU A 105 0.45 8.65 -18.32
CA GLU A 105 0.51 7.23 -18.71
C GLU A 105 -0.12 6.32 -17.65
N THR A 106 0.06 6.64 -16.37
CA THR A 106 -0.55 5.90 -15.26
C THR A 106 -2.06 6.09 -15.24
N GLU A 107 -2.54 7.32 -15.48
CA GLU A 107 -3.97 7.64 -15.62
C GLU A 107 -4.61 6.85 -16.77
N ASN A 108 -3.98 6.80 -17.95
CA ASN A 108 -4.49 6.05 -19.08
C ASN A 108 -4.65 4.56 -18.75
N LEU A 109 -3.65 3.96 -18.10
CA LEU A 109 -3.73 2.56 -17.65
C LEU A 109 -4.88 2.35 -16.65
N LEU A 110 -5.00 3.23 -15.66
CA LEU A 110 -6.05 3.16 -14.65
C LEU A 110 -7.45 3.33 -15.26
N ALA A 111 -7.60 4.20 -16.26
CA ALA A 111 -8.87 4.38 -16.95
C ALA A 111 -9.32 3.10 -17.67
N GLU A 112 -8.40 2.33 -18.26
CA GLU A 112 -8.71 1.02 -18.86
C GLU A 112 -9.18 0.00 -17.81
N ILE A 113 -8.55 0.02 -16.63
CA ILE A 113 -8.89 -0.87 -15.52
C ILE A 113 -10.26 -0.50 -14.90
N LEU A 114 -10.54 0.79 -14.79
CA LEU A 114 -11.71 1.37 -14.11
C LEU A 114 -12.89 1.63 -15.07
N ASP A 115 -13.06 0.80 -16.09
CA ASP A 115 -14.17 0.86 -17.05
C ASP A 115 -14.37 2.25 -17.69
N ASN A 116 -13.26 2.93 -18.03
CA ASN A 116 -13.17 4.30 -18.55
C ASN A 116 -13.58 5.41 -17.57
N ASN A 117 -13.52 5.15 -16.26
CA ASN A 117 -13.70 6.19 -15.25
C ASN A 117 -12.46 7.08 -15.13
N THR A 118 -12.33 8.02 -16.07
CA THR A 118 -11.19 8.93 -16.15
C THR A 118 -11.04 9.82 -14.93
N THR A 119 -12.14 10.27 -14.32
CA THR A 119 -12.08 11.10 -13.10
C THR A 119 -11.40 10.37 -11.95
N THR A 120 -11.71 9.09 -11.75
CA THR A 120 -11.08 8.28 -10.68
C THR A 120 -9.63 7.97 -11.02
N ALA A 121 -9.37 7.63 -12.28
CA ALA A 121 -8.04 7.36 -12.78
C ALA A 121 -7.11 8.57 -12.59
N GLU A 122 -7.60 9.79 -12.85
CA GLU A 122 -6.85 11.03 -12.67
C GLU A 122 -6.50 11.25 -11.19
N VAL A 123 -7.48 11.10 -10.29
CA VAL A 123 -7.26 11.28 -8.83
C VAL A 123 -6.24 10.28 -8.29
N LEU A 124 -6.37 9.00 -8.66
CA LEU A 124 -5.43 7.96 -8.25
C LEU A 124 -4.03 8.16 -8.85
N ALA A 125 -3.94 8.45 -10.15
CA ALA A 125 -2.66 8.70 -10.81
C ALA A 125 -1.94 9.90 -10.18
N LYS A 126 -2.68 10.96 -9.85
CA LYS A 126 -2.13 12.14 -9.16
C LYS A 126 -1.56 11.77 -7.80
N GLU A 127 -2.24 10.94 -7.02
CA GLU A 127 -1.74 10.52 -5.70
C GLU A 127 -0.53 9.57 -5.81
N ILE A 128 -0.55 8.63 -6.76
CA ILE A 128 0.58 7.73 -7.05
C ILE A 128 1.85 8.53 -7.40
N HIS A 129 1.71 9.57 -8.21
CA HIS A 129 2.82 10.42 -8.67
C HIS A 129 3.16 11.57 -7.71
N ARG A 130 2.42 11.72 -6.60
CA ARG A 130 2.68 12.77 -5.62
C ARG A 130 4.03 12.55 -4.94
N GLU A 131 4.81 13.61 -4.78
CA GLU A 131 5.99 13.58 -3.93
C GLU A 131 5.57 13.91 -2.49
N ILE A 132 5.84 12.99 -1.55
CA ILE A 132 5.57 13.20 -0.13
C ILE A 132 6.82 13.76 0.53
N ASP A 133 6.69 14.92 1.17
CA ASP A 133 7.73 15.45 2.04
C ASP A 133 7.71 14.75 3.41
N ILE A 134 8.87 14.56 4.02
CA ILE A 134 8.96 13.90 5.33
C ILE A 134 8.22 14.70 6.42
N SER A 135 8.15 16.03 6.26
CA SER A 135 7.44 16.94 7.17
C SER A 135 5.92 16.81 7.10
N GLU A 136 5.36 16.17 6.06
CA GLU A 136 3.93 15.86 5.98
C GLU A 136 3.55 14.68 6.89
N ILE A 137 4.52 13.88 7.34
CA ILE A 137 4.27 12.73 8.19
C ILE A 137 4.14 13.21 9.65
N PRO A 138 2.99 13.03 10.31
CA PRO A 138 2.66 13.69 11.58
C PRO A 138 3.27 13.01 12.80
N VAL A 139 4.50 12.50 12.70
CA VAL A 139 5.22 11.87 13.81
C VAL A 139 6.69 12.28 13.80
N ASP A 140 7.32 12.26 14.98
CA ASP A 140 8.77 12.27 15.06
C ASP A 140 9.29 10.96 14.45
N THR A 141 9.98 11.08 13.32
CA THR A 141 10.44 9.92 12.56
C THR A 141 11.69 9.27 13.18
N GLY A 142 12.39 9.97 14.08
CA GLY A 142 13.68 9.51 14.61
C GLY A 142 14.73 9.23 13.53
N ILE A 143 14.52 9.71 12.29
CA ILE A 143 15.34 9.37 11.13
C ILE A 143 16.77 9.87 11.30
N ASP A 144 16.94 11.03 11.92
CA ASP A 144 18.25 11.66 12.17
C ASP A 144 19.06 10.92 13.26
N ASP A 145 18.41 10.09 14.08
CA ASP A 145 19.04 9.31 15.15
C ASP A 145 19.48 7.90 14.68
N LEU A 146 19.27 7.58 13.40
CA LEU A 146 19.39 6.23 12.87
C LEU A 146 20.85 5.84 12.53
N ILE A 147 21.62 5.42 13.54
CA ILE A 147 23.05 5.11 13.39
C ILE A 147 23.28 3.59 13.30
N PHE A 148 23.05 2.99 12.14
CA PHE A 148 23.55 1.64 11.83
C PHE A 148 23.77 1.46 10.32
N ASN A 149 24.66 0.54 9.95
CA ASN A 149 24.93 0.25 8.55
C ASN A 149 24.01 -0.87 8.06
N ILE A 150 23.47 -0.71 6.85
CA ILE A 150 22.77 -1.75 6.12
C ILE A 150 23.59 -2.18 4.90
N ASP A 151 23.54 -3.47 4.57
CA ASP A 151 24.03 -3.97 3.30
C ASP A 151 22.86 -4.06 2.32
N VAL A 152 22.70 -3.06 1.47
CA VAL A 152 21.61 -2.99 0.49
C VAL A 152 21.64 -4.18 -0.48
N GLU A 153 22.80 -4.80 -0.71
CA GLU A 153 22.89 -5.96 -1.58
C GLU A 153 22.31 -7.24 -0.96
N ASP A 154 22.28 -7.31 0.37
CA ASP A 154 21.66 -8.40 1.11
C ASP A 154 20.22 -8.09 1.54
N LEU A 155 19.68 -6.92 1.23
CA LEU A 155 18.30 -6.57 1.59
C LEU A 155 17.26 -7.08 0.58
N ALA A 156 16.09 -7.42 1.13
CA ALA A 156 14.82 -7.56 0.41
C ALA A 156 13.69 -6.90 1.23
N ILE A 157 12.59 -6.60 0.56
CA ILE A 157 11.42 -5.95 1.16
C ILE A 157 10.22 -6.90 1.05
N TRP A 158 9.42 -6.96 2.10
CA TRP A 158 8.12 -7.62 2.13
C TRP A 158 7.04 -6.57 2.43
N VAL A 159 5.94 -6.62 1.67
CA VAL A 159 4.85 -5.65 1.71
C VAL A 159 3.53 -6.37 1.96
N ASP A 160 2.78 -5.89 2.94
CA ASP A 160 1.35 -6.11 3.08
C ASP A 160 0.66 -4.78 2.74
N PRO A 161 0.04 -4.64 1.54
CA PRO A 161 -0.45 -3.36 1.08
C PRO A 161 -1.67 -2.87 1.88
N ILE A 162 -2.55 -3.78 2.31
CA ILE A 162 -3.71 -3.49 3.17
C ILE A 162 -3.95 -4.72 4.06
N ASP A 163 -3.26 -4.77 5.19
CA ASP A 163 -3.55 -5.75 6.22
C ASP A 163 -4.96 -5.50 6.78
N ALA A 164 -5.66 -6.59 7.13
CA ALA A 164 -7.07 -6.60 7.45
C ALA A 164 -7.98 -6.13 6.29
N THR A 165 -7.76 -6.66 5.08
CA THR A 165 -8.57 -6.35 3.87
C THR A 165 -10.08 -6.53 4.10
N ALA A 166 -10.50 -7.47 4.95
CA ALA A 166 -11.92 -7.66 5.30
C ALA A 166 -12.50 -6.47 6.10
N ASP A 167 -11.72 -5.92 7.03
CA ASP A 167 -12.08 -4.73 7.80
C ASP A 167 -12.02 -3.47 6.94
N TYR A 168 -11.04 -3.41 6.04
CA TYR A 168 -11.02 -2.43 4.98
C TYR A 168 -12.34 -2.51 4.22
N ILE A 169 -12.67 -3.61 3.53
CA ILE A 169 -13.88 -3.74 2.72
C ILE A 169 -15.16 -3.39 3.50
N SER A 170 -15.36 -3.99 4.68
CA SER A 170 -16.60 -3.84 5.45
C SER A 170 -16.81 -2.42 6.00
N GLY A 171 -15.73 -1.72 6.36
CA GLY A 171 -15.84 -0.40 6.98
C GLY A 171 -16.57 -0.38 8.33
N ASN A 172 -16.76 -1.53 8.97
CA ASN A 172 -17.40 -1.64 10.28
C ASN A 172 -16.58 -0.91 11.36
N ASN A 173 -17.09 -0.82 12.58
CA ASN A 173 -16.30 -0.35 13.72
C ASN A 173 -16.80 -1.04 14.98
N VAL A 174 -16.00 -1.95 15.52
CA VAL A 174 -16.31 -2.67 16.76
C VAL A 174 -15.20 -2.38 17.76
N VAL A 175 -15.59 -1.82 18.90
CA VAL A 175 -14.68 -1.49 19.99
C VAL A 175 -15.04 -2.36 21.18
N ASP A 176 -14.03 -3.03 21.75
CA ASP A 176 -14.20 -3.71 23.03
C ASP A 176 -14.40 -2.66 24.13
N GLU A 177 -15.57 -2.66 24.76
CA GLU A 177 -15.94 -1.66 25.77
C GLU A 177 -15.09 -1.74 27.06
N THR A 178 -14.44 -2.88 27.31
CA THR A 178 -13.63 -3.11 28.51
C THR A 178 -12.21 -2.61 28.31
N THR A 179 -11.60 -2.89 27.16
CA THR A 179 -10.20 -2.56 26.87
C THR A 179 -10.05 -1.31 26.02
N ASN A 180 -11.14 -0.78 25.45
CA ASN A 180 -11.15 0.31 24.48
C ASN A 180 -10.30 0.00 23.22
N LEU A 181 -10.19 -1.29 22.86
CA LEU A 181 -9.45 -1.74 21.69
C LEU A 181 -10.40 -1.87 20.50
N HIS A 182 -9.98 -1.39 19.34
CA HIS A 182 -10.68 -1.67 18.08
C HIS A 182 -10.44 -3.14 17.71
N THR A 183 -11.51 -3.92 17.64
CA THR A 183 -11.49 -5.36 17.31
C THR A 183 -11.95 -5.64 15.89
N SER A 184 -12.56 -4.65 15.24
CA SER A 184 -12.85 -4.65 13.80
C SER A 184 -12.95 -3.21 13.30
N GLY A 185 -12.82 -3.05 11.98
CA GLY A 185 -13.06 -1.80 11.27
C GLY A 185 -11.85 -1.13 10.68
N LEU A 186 -12.06 0.04 10.07
CA LEU A 186 -11.00 0.76 9.35
C LEU A 186 -9.77 1.05 10.23
N ARG A 187 -9.94 1.24 11.54
CA ARG A 187 -8.83 1.41 12.48
C ARG A 187 -7.97 0.16 12.67
N CYS A 188 -8.42 -1.01 12.25
CA CYS A 188 -7.60 -2.23 12.26
C CYS A 188 -6.74 -2.34 11.00
N VAL A 189 -7.00 -1.52 9.97
CA VAL A 189 -6.28 -1.57 8.68
C VAL A 189 -4.90 -0.94 8.81
N THR A 190 -3.89 -1.64 8.31
CA THR A 190 -2.52 -1.13 8.27
C THR A 190 -1.84 -1.41 6.92
N VAL A 191 -0.87 -0.57 6.57
CA VAL A 191 0.11 -0.83 5.51
C VAL A 191 1.39 -1.29 6.20
N LEU A 192 1.88 -2.47 5.87
CA LEU A 192 3.08 -3.06 6.47
C LEU A 192 4.21 -3.12 5.45
N ILE A 193 5.35 -2.51 5.77
CA ILE A 193 6.54 -2.57 4.92
C ILE A 193 7.72 -3.01 5.77
N GLY A 194 8.22 -4.23 5.53
CA GLY A 194 9.34 -4.81 6.25
C GLY A 194 10.57 -4.99 5.36
N ALA A 195 11.75 -4.58 5.83
CA ALA A 195 13.04 -4.91 5.22
C ALA A 195 13.72 -6.02 6.02
N TYR A 196 14.28 -7.01 5.32
CA TYR A 196 14.95 -8.15 5.94
C TYR A 196 16.26 -8.51 5.21
N SER A 197 17.19 -9.13 5.94
CA SER A 197 18.40 -9.72 5.38
C SER A 197 18.05 -11.02 4.65
N ARG A 198 18.48 -11.14 3.39
CA ARG A 198 18.26 -12.32 2.57
C ARG A 198 19.14 -13.48 3.00
N SER A 199 20.33 -13.20 3.52
CA SER A 199 21.28 -14.22 3.96
C SER A 199 20.89 -14.86 5.30
N SER A 200 20.41 -14.07 6.27
CA SER A 200 20.01 -14.59 7.59
C SER A 200 18.51 -14.80 7.77
N GLY A 201 17.68 -14.05 7.03
CA GLY A 201 16.24 -13.98 7.24
C GLY A 201 15.82 -13.00 8.33
N ASP A 202 16.76 -12.30 8.97
CA ASP A 202 16.46 -11.41 10.10
C ASP A 202 15.75 -10.12 9.62
N PRO A 203 14.72 -9.64 10.34
CA PRO A 203 14.13 -8.33 10.09
C PRO A 203 15.13 -7.22 10.46
N ILE A 204 15.25 -6.21 9.60
CA ILE A 204 16.20 -5.10 9.72
C ILE A 204 15.47 -3.78 10.03
N LEU A 205 14.39 -3.50 9.31
CA LEU A 205 13.56 -2.30 9.46
C LEU A 205 12.09 -2.65 9.21
N GLY A 206 11.18 -1.89 9.81
CA GLY A 206 9.75 -2.03 9.59
C GLY A 206 9.02 -0.70 9.71
N VAL A 207 8.07 -0.45 8.82
CA VAL A 207 7.13 0.67 8.87
C VAL A 207 5.73 0.10 8.93
N ILE A 208 4.94 0.60 9.89
CA ILE A 208 3.51 0.32 10.03
C ILE A 208 2.82 1.67 9.90
N ASN A 209 2.01 1.83 8.86
CA ASN A 209 1.16 3.00 8.69
C ASN A 209 -0.30 2.58 8.92
N GLN A 210 -1.03 3.34 9.72
CA GLN A 210 -2.45 3.10 9.99
C GLN A 210 -3.26 4.20 9.28
N PRO A 211 -3.76 3.96 8.04
CA PRO A 211 -4.31 5.04 7.22
C PRO A 211 -5.56 5.70 7.82
N PHE A 212 -6.29 4.95 8.64
CA PHE A 212 -7.59 5.34 9.21
C PHE A 212 -7.50 5.53 10.73
N TYR A 213 -6.43 6.16 11.22
CA TYR A 213 -6.26 6.41 12.66
C TYR A 213 -7.20 7.52 13.16
N THR A 214 -7.18 8.69 12.50
CA THR A 214 -8.01 9.85 12.85
C THR A 214 -9.19 9.95 11.88
N CYS A 215 -10.37 10.33 12.37
CA CYS A 215 -11.50 10.69 11.52
C CYS A 215 -11.95 12.09 11.92
N GLU A 216 -11.80 13.05 11.01
CA GLU A 216 -12.23 14.45 11.17
C GLU A 216 -13.23 14.78 10.06
N ASP A 217 -14.37 15.38 10.42
CA ASP A 217 -15.42 15.78 9.47
C ASP A 217 -15.91 14.67 8.51
N SER A 218 -15.94 13.42 8.98
CA SER A 218 -16.27 12.22 8.18
C SER A 218 -15.27 11.91 7.06
N GLN A 219 -14.08 12.49 7.12
CA GLN A 219 -12.92 12.14 6.30
C GLN A 219 -11.90 11.43 7.19
N TRP A 220 -11.31 10.39 6.62
CA TRP A 220 -10.19 9.65 7.22
C TRP A 220 -8.89 10.16 6.63
#